data_AF-A0A939AE92-F1
#
_entry.id   AF-A0A939AE92-F1
#
_cell.length_a   1.000
_cell.length_b   1.000
_cell.length_c   1.000
_cell.angle_alpha   90.00
_cell.angle_beta   90.00
_cell.angle_gamma   90.00
#
_symmetry.space_group_name_H-M   'P 1'
#
loop_
_entity.id
_entity.type
_entity.pdbx_description
1 polymer ?
#
loop_
_entity_poly.entity_id
_entity_poly.type
_entity_poly.pdbx_seq_one_letter_code
_entity_poly.pdbx_strand_id
1 'polypeptide(L)' 'MAHIAGIEIPKTKRLFIGLTYIYGIGRTHAIEICQKANIDQMKKVSDLTVDEEKMLRDIIQNEYIVEGTLRTQVAMNIKR' A
#
# COMPACT_ATOMS: atom_id res chain seq x y z
N MET A 1 12.69 -7.83 5.88
CA MET A 1 11.44 -7.74 5.08
C MET A 1 11.01 -6.27 5.06
N ALA A 2 10.08 -5.83 4.19
CA ALA A 2 9.52 -4.48 4.27
C ALA A 2 8.06 -4.64 4.73
N HIS A 3 7.72 -4.01 5.85
CA HIS A 3 6.40 -4.14 6.47
C HIS A 3 5.64 -2.87 6.18
N ILE A 4 4.74 -2.88 5.21
CA ILE A 4 3.94 -1.70 4.87
C ILE A 4 2.50 -1.97 5.28
N ALA A 5 1.95 -1.10 6.13
CA ALA A 5 0.56 -1.16 6.63
C ALA A 5 0.14 -2.51 7.26
N GLY A 6 1.08 -3.25 7.86
CA GLY A 6 0.81 -4.54 8.49
C GLY A 6 0.85 -5.75 7.55
N ILE A 7 1.25 -5.54 6.28
CA ILE A 7 1.43 -6.61 5.29
C ILE A 7 2.90 -6.71 4.89
N GLU A 8 3.35 -7.95 4.73
CA GLU A 8 4.67 -8.27 4.23
C GLU A 8 4.67 -8.25 2.70
N ILE A 9 5.35 -7.26 2.10
CA ILE A 9 5.41 -7.12 0.65
C ILE A 9 6.64 -7.87 0.10
N PRO A 10 6.51 -8.64 -1.00
CA PRO A 10 7.64 -9.31 -1.62
C PRO A 10 8.72 -8.31 -2.07
N LYS A 11 9.94 -8.42 -1.50
CA LYS A 11 11.08 -7.53 -1.80
C LYS A 11 11.54 -7.57 -3.26
N THR A 12 11.27 -8.67 -3.97
CA THR A 12 11.71 -8.88 -5.36
C THR A 12 10.83 -8.15 -6.39
N LYS A 13 9.66 -7.65 -5.98
CA LYS A 13 8.71 -6.98 -6.88
C LYS A 13 8.97 -5.48 -6.95
N ARG A 14 8.49 -4.88 -8.04
CA ARG A 14 8.42 -3.42 -8.21
C ARG A 14 7.39 -2.84 -7.26
N LEU A 15 7.60 -1.60 -6.83
CA LEU A 15 6.78 -0.92 -5.84
C LEU A 15 5.29 -0.91 -6.20
N PHE A 16 4.94 -0.52 -7.43
CA PHE A 16 3.54 -0.46 -7.86
C PHE A 16 2.82 -1.81 -7.82
N ILE A 17 3.54 -2.92 -8.04
CA ILE A 17 2.97 -4.27 -7.91
C ILE A 17 2.92 -4.67 -6.44
N GLY A 18 3.96 -4.35 -5.68
CA GLY A 18 4.02 -4.66 -4.25
C GLY A 18 2.84 -4.07 -3.48
N LEU A 19 2.49 -2.81 -3.76
CA LEU A 19 1.36 -2.13 -3.12
C LEU A 19 0.00 -2.78 -3.43
N THR A 20 -0.16 -3.44 -4.58
CA THR A 20 -1.42 -4.13 -4.93
C THR A 20 -1.70 -5.39 -4.12
N TYR A 21 -0.76 -5.84 -3.29
CA TYR A 21 -1.01 -6.92 -2.33
C TYR A 21 -1.87 -6.46 -1.14
N ILE A 22 -1.99 -5.15 -0.93
CA ILE A 22 -2.81 -4.58 0.13
C ILE A 22 -4.27 -4.57 -0.34
N TYR A 23 -5.16 -5.19 0.43
CA TYR A 23 -6.59 -5.20 0.17
C TYR A 23 -7.17 -3.79 0.22
N GLY A 24 -7.77 -3.36 -0.89
CA GLY A 24 -8.25 -2.00 -1.10
C GLY A 24 -7.33 -1.16 -2.00
N ILE A 25 -6.10 -1.60 -2.27
CA ILE A 25 -5.16 -0.90 -3.16
C ILE A 25 -5.09 -1.62 -4.51
N GLY A 26 -5.66 -0.99 -5.54
CA GLY A 26 -5.53 -1.40 -6.93
C GLY A 26 -4.31 -0.78 -7.63
N ARG A 27 -4.12 -1.10 -8.92
CA ARG A 27 -3.02 -0.54 -9.73
C ARG A 27 -3.05 0.99 -9.79
N THR A 28 -4.23 1.58 -9.95
CA THR A 28 -4.41 3.03 -10.03
C THR A 28 -3.96 3.71 -8.74
N HIS A 29 -4.46 3.25 -7.60
CA HIS A 29 -4.08 3.78 -6.30
C HIS A 29 -2.60 3.53 -5.99
N ALA A 30 -2.05 2.38 -6.37
CA ALA A 30 -0.63 2.12 -6.20
C ALA A 30 0.27 3.14 -6.93
N ILE A 31 -0.08 3.49 -8.17
CA ILE A 31 0.64 4.51 -8.95
C ILE A 31 0.46 5.90 -8.30
N GLU A 32 -0.76 6.25 -7.92
CA GLU A 32 -1.07 7.53 -7.27
C GLU A 32 -0.29 7.69 -5.94
N ILE A 33 -0.23 6.64 -5.13
CA ILE A 33 0.53 6.63 -3.86
C ILE A 33 2.03 6.82 -4.14
N CYS A 34 2.58 6.15 -5.16
CA CYS A 34 3.99 6.33 -5.54
C CYS A 34 4.27 7.78 -5.98
N GLN A 35 3.36 8.38 -6.76
CA GLN A 35 3.46 9.78 -7.19
C GLN A 35 3.37 10.76 -6.01
N LYS A 36 2.41 10.54 -5.09
CA LYS A 36 2.26 11.36 -3.87
C LYS A 36 3.48 11.27 -2.95
N ALA A 37 4.04 10.07 -2.81
CA ALA A 37 5.28 9.86 -2.05
C ALA A 37 6.53 10.38 -2.78
N ASN A 38 6.40 10.81 -4.05
CA ASN A 38 7.50 11.18 -4.92
C ASN A 38 8.58 10.07 -5.05
N ILE A 39 8.13 8.81 -5.08
CA ILE A 39 8.99 7.62 -5.21
C ILE A 39 8.79 7.02 -6.61
N ASP A 40 9.88 6.57 -7.21
CA ASP A 40 9.81 5.85 -8.48
C ASP A 40 9.04 4.53 -8.31
N GLN A 41 7.91 4.43 -9.00
CA GLN A 41 7.07 3.23 -9.09
C GLN A 41 7.79 1.98 -9.63
N MET A 42 8.85 2.17 -10.43
CA MET A 42 9.69 1.09 -10.98
C MET A 42 10.71 0.56 -9.98
N LYS A 43 10.98 1.29 -8.90
CA LYS A 43 11.92 0.91 -7.84
C LYS A 43 11.50 -0.42 -7.23
N LYS A 44 12.47 -1.24 -6.84
CA LYS A 44 12.18 -2.47 -6.11
C LYS A 44 11.87 -2.15 -4.66
N VAL A 45 11.01 -2.96 -4.07
CA VAL A 45 10.71 -2.88 -2.63
C VAL A 45 11.97 -3.14 -1.77
N SER A 46 12.95 -3.90 -2.30
CA SER A 46 14.26 -4.09 -1.65
C SER A 46 15.08 -2.81 -1.50
N ASP A 47 14.88 -1.84 -2.40
CA ASP A 47 15.75 -0.67 -2.54
C ASP A 47 15.13 0.56 -1.85
N LEU A 48 13.97 0.40 -1.21
CA LEU A 48 13.32 1.43 -0.42
C LEU A 48 14.17 1.79 0.80
N THR A 49 14.26 3.09 1.08
CA THR A 49 14.81 3.57 2.35
C THR A 49 13.75 3.49 3.45
N VAL A 50 14.19 3.53 4.71
CA VAL A 50 13.28 3.50 5.86
C VAL A 50 12.34 4.71 5.87
N ASP A 51 12.82 5.87 5.41
CA ASP A 51 12.03 7.10 5.31
C ASP A 51 10.95 6.99 4.22
N GLU A 52 11.30 6.44 3.05
CA GLU A 52 10.35 6.16 1.98
C GLU A 52 9.27 5.16 2.42
N GLU A 53 9.66 4.11 3.15
CA GLU A 53 8.73 3.12 3.70
C GLU A 53 7.75 3.76 4.69
N LYS A 54 8.25 4.66 5.55
CA LYS A 54 7.42 5.40 6.51
C LYS A 54 6.46 6.35 5.79
N MET A 55 6.93 7.10 4.81
CA MET A 55 6.11 8.03 4.04
C MET A 55 4.97 7.31 3.29
N LEU A 56 5.28 6.17 2.66
CA LEU A 56 4.27 5.32 2.03
C LEU A 56 3.23 4.82 3.04
N ARG A 57 3.68 4.38 4.22
CA ARG A 57 2.79 3.92 5.28
C ARG A 57 1.85 5.03 5.76
N ASP A 58 2.37 6.22 5.98
CA ASP A 58 1.60 7.37 6.47
C ASP A 58 0.54 7.80 5.44
N ILE A 59 0.89 7.85 4.15
CA ILE A 59 -0.05 8.15 3.06
C ILE A 59 -1.16 7.09 3.01
N ILE A 60 -0.79 5.81 3.06
CA ILE A 60 -1.76 4.71 2.99
C ILE A 60 -2.73 4.74 4.18
N GLN A 61 -2.22 4.96 5.41
CA GLN A 61 -3.06 4.97 6.60
C GLN A 61 -3.99 6.20 6.69
N ASN A 62 -3.54 7.36 6.22
CA ASN A 62 -4.31 8.60 6.34
C ASN A 62 -5.34 8.78 5.22
N GLU A 63 -5.02 8.37 3.99
CA GLU A 63 -5.86 8.64 2.82
C GLU A 63 -6.71 7.46 2.38
N TYR A 64 -6.34 6.22 2.75
CA TYR A 64 -6.98 5.01 2.24
C TYR A 64 -7.48 4.11 3.37
N ILE A 65 -8.70 3.62 3.20
CA ILE A 65 -9.26 2.58 4.06
C ILE A 65 -8.82 1.23 3.50
N VAL A 66 -7.88 0.58 4.18
CA VAL A 66 -7.28 -0.69 3.73
C VAL A 66 -7.56 -1.84 4.70
N GLU A 67 -7.45 -3.07 4.18
CA GLU A 67 -7.50 -4.32 4.95
C GLU A 67 -8.74 -4.49 5.85
N GLY A 68 -8.53 -4.68 7.16
CA GLY A 68 -9.55 -5.09 8.11
C GLY A 68 -10.70 -4.10 8.21
N THR A 69 -10.39 -2.81 8.12
CA THR A 69 -11.40 -1.75 8.15
C THR A 69 -12.30 -1.83 6.91
N LEU A 70 -11.70 -1.99 5.72
CA LEU A 70 -12.45 -2.11 4.48
C LEU A 70 -13.29 -3.39 4.43
N ARG A 71 -12.70 -4.53 4.85
CA ARG A 71 -13.42 -5.81 4.92
C ARG A 71 -14.61 -5.75 5.86
N THR A 72 -14.45 -5.12 7.04
CA THR A 72 -15.54 -4.97 8.01
C THR A 72 -16.62 -4.04 7.49
N GLN A 73 -16.25 -2.92 6.87
CA GLN A 73 -17.20 -1.99 6.26
C GLN A 73 -18.03 -2.66 5.16
N VAL A 74 -17.39 -3.43 4.26
CA VAL A 74 -18.10 -4.19 3.22
C VAL A 74 -19.04 -5.22 3.85
N ALA A 75 -18.60 -5.96 4.86
CA ALA A 75 -19.45 -6.93 5.56
C ALA A 75 -20.66 -6.28 6.25
N MET A 76 -20.50 -5.10 6.86
CA MET A 76 -21.61 -4.34 7.44
C MET A 76 -22.57 -3.82 6.37
N ASN A 77 -22.07 -3.33 5.25
CA ASN A 77 -22.90 -2.87 4.14
C ASN A 77 -23.74 -4.00 3.54
N ILE A 78 -23.20 -5.22 3.47
CA ILE A 78 -23.93 -6.41 2.98
C ILE A 78 -25.03 -6.85 3.96
N LYS A 79 -24.81 -6.67 5.27
CA LYS A 79 -25.77 -7.04 6.32
C LYS A 79 -26.91 -6.04 6.49
N ARG A 80 -26.80 -4.86 5.88
CA ARG A 80 -27.78 -3.77 5.98
C ARG A 80 -28.86 -3.92 4.91
#